data_AF-A0A9W9E4A7-F1
#
_entry.id   AF-A0A9W9E4A7-F1
#
_cell.length_a   1.000
_cell.length_b   1.000
_cell.length_c   1.000
_cell.angle_alpha   90.00
_cell.angle_beta   90.00
_cell.angle_gamma   90.00
#
_symmetry.space_group_name_H-M   'P 1'
#
loop_
_entity.id
_entity.type
_entity.pdbx_description
1 polymer ?
#
loop_
_entity_poly.entity_id
_entity_poly.type
_entity_poly.pdbx_seq_one_letter_code
_entity_poly.pdbx_strand_id
1 'polypeptide(L)'
;MADRVDLTRALGRAVDRKDMAVIDILLASGAKCDFEDSDRPPPPSRGYYFLDVPHNEDYMPPLVRAVRLGNMELVRLLLAHGADVNVGYHEFHGERLSLFIDVTCGRVIEAAMELGHRDIVELFLEMGADIHLPQPTWQFRDCWMIARPVYLRVRTQLREVEAAWQSARDSAEWVVV
;
A
#
# COMPACT_ATOMS: atom_id res chain seq x y z
N MET A 1 -18.14 15.08 15.25
CA MET A 1 -17.43 15.05 13.96
C MET A 1 -16.43 13.92 14.07
N ALA A 2 -16.50 12.93 13.20
CA ALA A 2 -15.47 11.89 13.15
C ALA A 2 -14.15 12.54 12.72
N ASP A 3 -13.05 12.20 13.39
CA ASP A 3 -11.73 12.66 12.98
C ASP A 3 -11.36 12.04 11.62
N ARG A 4 -10.63 12.79 10.79
CA ARG A 4 -10.17 12.35 9.46
C ARG A 4 -9.40 11.03 9.56
N VAL A 5 -8.59 10.88 10.61
CA VAL A 5 -7.83 9.66 10.91
C VAL A 5 -8.77 8.48 11.18
N ASP A 6 -9.78 8.67 12.02
CA ASP A 6 -10.74 7.62 12.36
C ASP A 6 -11.56 7.16 11.14
N LEU A 7 -11.93 8.08 10.24
CA LEU A 7 -12.59 7.73 8.97
C LEU A 7 -11.68 6.88 8.07
N THR A 8 -10.40 7.23 7.97
CA THR A 8 -9.42 6.48 7.17
C THR A 8 -9.17 5.08 7.75
N ARG A 9 -9.10 4.97 9.09
CA ARG A 9 -9.02 3.69 9.81
C ARG A 9 -10.26 2.84 9.59
N ALA A 10 -11.45 3.44 9.68
CA ALA A 10 -12.71 2.75 9.42
C ALA A 10 -12.77 2.24 7.97
N LEU A 11 -12.30 3.03 7.00
CA LEU A 11 -12.20 2.63 5.59
C LEU A 11 -11.26 1.43 5.44
N GLY A 12 -10.08 1.45 6.06
CA GLY A 12 -9.16 0.31 6.04
C GLY A 12 -9.78 -0.97 6.59
N ARG A 13 -10.54 -0.89 7.68
CA ARG A 13 -11.24 -2.07 8.25
C ARG A 13 -12.40 -2.55 7.37
N ALA A 14 -13.10 -1.65 6.69
CA ALA A 14 -14.13 -2.02 5.73
C ALA A 14 -13.53 -2.76 4.52
N VAL A 15 -12.35 -2.32 4.05
CA VAL A 15 -11.57 -2.99 2.99
C VAL A 15 -11.19 -4.41 3.39
N ASP A 16 -10.65 -4.63 4.60
CA ASP A 16 -10.31 -5.98 5.07
C ASP A 16 -11.52 -6.93 5.04
N ARG A 17 -12.70 -6.41 5.36
CA ARG A 17 -13.97 -7.16 5.36
C ARG A 17 -14.61 -7.27 3.98
N LYS A 18 -14.08 -6.57 2.98
CA LYS A 18 -14.67 -6.43 1.63
C LYS A 18 -16.11 -5.90 1.67
N ASP A 19 -16.41 -5.04 2.63
CA ASP A 19 -17.74 -4.47 2.83
C ASP A 19 -17.95 -3.26 1.91
N MET A 20 -18.35 -3.53 0.67
CA MET A 20 -18.50 -2.49 -0.36
C MET A 20 -19.49 -1.40 0.04
N ALA A 21 -20.58 -1.75 0.73
CA ALA A 21 -21.58 -0.77 1.15
C ALA A 21 -20.99 0.25 2.14
N VAL A 22 -20.22 -0.23 3.12
CA VAL A 22 -19.55 0.67 4.08
C VAL A 22 -18.44 1.47 3.41
N ILE A 23 -17.69 0.86 2.48
CA ILE A 23 -16.65 1.54 1.70
C ILE A 23 -17.26 2.71 0.92
N ASP A 24 -18.34 2.48 0.18
CA ASP A 24 -19.00 3.51 -0.63
C ASP A 24 -19.53 4.66 0.25
N ILE A 25 -20.12 4.34 1.41
CA ILE A 25 -20.59 5.35 2.36
C ILE A 25 -19.43 6.20 2.89
N LEU A 26 -18.31 5.57 3.24
CA LEU A 26 -17.13 6.28 3.76
C LEU A 26 -16.49 7.16 2.69
N LEU A 27 -16.32 6.65 1.47
CA LEU A 27 -15.79 7.42 0.35
C LEU A 27 -16.73 8.58 -0.04
N ALA A 28 -18.05 8.36 -0.05
CA ALA A 28 -19.04 9.40 -0.29
C ALA A 28 -19.06 10.47 0.82
N SER A 29 -18.69 10.10 2.06
CA SER A 29 -18.52 11.04 3.18
C SER A 29 -17.24 11.89 3.09
N GLY A 30 -16.39 11.65 2.09
CA GLY A 30 -15.12 12.34 1.91
C GLY A 30 -13.97 11.77 2.74
N ALA A 31 -14.06 10.50 3.17
CA ALA A 31 -12.94 9.83 3.82
C ALA A 31 -11.71 9.85 2.90
N LYS A 32 -10.54 10.20 3.46
CA LYS A 32 -9.27 10.13 2.74
C LYS A 32 -8.80 8.68 2.66
N CYS A 33 -8.03 8.38 1.62
CA CYS A 33 -7.48 7.05 1.37
C CYS A 33 -6.06 6.87 1.97
N ASP A 34 -5.44 7.94 2.45
CA ASP A 34 -4.04 7.95 2.85
C ASP A 34 -3.85 8.53 4.26
N PHE A 35 -2.79 8.07 4.91
CA PHE A 35 -2.32 8.58 6.19
C PHE A 35 -1.14 9.52 5.96
N GLU A 36 -1.15 10.64 6.67
CA GLU A 36 -0.03 11.56 6.79
C GLU A 36 0.90 11.10 7.93
N ASP A 37 2.18 11.49 7.87
CA ASP A 37 3.16 11.16 8.90
C ASP A 37 2.71 11.61 10.30
N SER A 38 2.00 12.74 10.40
CA SER A 38 1.47 13.29 11.64
C SER A 38 0.30 12.50 12.24
N ASP A 39 -0.37 11.67 11.45
CA ASP A 39 -1.51 10.88 11.93
C ASP A 39 -1.07 9.73 12.82
N ARG A 40 0.14 9.24 12.57
CA ARG A 40 0.64 8.06 13.22
C ARG A 40 1.14 8.43 14.62
N PRO A 41 0.71 7.70 15.66
CA PRO A 41 1.12 8.01 17.02
C PRO A 41 2.64 7.83 17.14
N PRO A 42 3.30 8.69 17.94
CA PRO A 42 4.70 8.49 18.26
C PRO A 42 4.88 7.14 18.98
N PRO A 43 6.04 6.51 18.85
CA PRO A 43 6.32 5.26 19.55
C PRO A 43 6.14 5.48 21.06
N PRO A 44 5.69 4.46 21.80
CA PRO A 44 5.56 4.58 23.24
C PRO A 44 6.91 4.99 23.83
N SER A 45 6.90 6.08 24.61
CA SER A 45 8.10 6.51 25.33
C SER A 45 8.59 5.38 26.21
N ARG A 46 9.90 5.04 26.14
CA ARG A 46 10.56 4.05 27.00
C ARG A 46 10.19 4.31 28.46
N GLY A 47 9.24 3.54 29.01
CA GLY A 47 8.86 3.60 30.43
C GLY A 47 7.37 3.74 30.75
N TYR A 48 6.49 4.01 29.79
CA TYR A 48 5.05 4.10 30.06
C TYR A 48 4.24 3.21 29.11
N TYR A 49 4.08 1.94 29.50
CA TYR A 49 3.12 1.01 28.90
C TYR A 49 1.70 1.33 29.39
N PHE A 50 1.16 2.48 28.98
CA PHE A 50 -0.29 2.65 29.10
C PHE A 50 -0.96 1.82 28.00
N LEU A 51 -1.86 0.96 28.46
CA LEU A 51 -2.73 0.10 27.67
C LEU A 51 -3.46 0.96 26.61
N ASP A 52 -3.55 0.44 25.39
CA ASP A 52 -4.02 1.08 24.14
C ASP A 52 -2.96 1.76 23.26
N VAL A 53 -1.80 1.12 23.08
CA VAL A 53 -0.92 1.43 21.94
C VAL A 53 -1.69 1.08 20.65
N PRO A 54 -1.97 2.04 19.76
CA PRO A 54 -2.63 1.75 18.49
C PRO A 54 -1.82 0.70 17.73
N HIS A 55 -2.48 -0.39 17.30
CA HIS A 55 -1.82 -1.43 16.52
C HIS A 55 -1.37 -0.79 15.21
N ASN A 56 -0.13 -1.05 14.78
CA ASN A 56 0.42 -0.32 13.64
C ASN A 56 -0.31 -0.65 12.32
N GLU A 57 -0.97 -1.80 12.27
CA GLU A 57 -1.90 -2.16 11.21
C GLU A 57 -3.03 -1.15 11.07
N ASP A 58 -3.48 -0.47 12.13
CA ASP A 58 -4.53 0.55 12.03
C ASP A 58 -4.15 1.70 11.10
N TYR A 59 -2.85 1.98 10.93
CA TYR A 59 -2.32 3.02 10.03
C TYR A 59 -1.83 2.44 8.70
N MET A 60 -2.23 1.21 8.36
CA MET A 60 -2.00 0.63 7.05
C MET A 60 -2.93 1.27 6.03
N PRO A 61 -2.40 1.91 4.97
CA PRO A 61 -3.22 2.55 3.94
C PRO A 61 -4.25 1.57 3.34
N PRO A 62 -5.52 1.98 3.18
CA PRO A 62 -6.55 1.21 2.48
C PRO A 62 -6.09 0.57 1.17
N LEU A 63 -5.30 1.26 0.35
CA LEU A 63 -4.80 0.73 -0.93
C LEU A 63 -3.90 -0.50 -0.71
N VAL A 64 -3.03 -0.46 0.29
CA VAL A 64 -2.13 -1.57 0.64
C VAL A 64 -2.93 -2.79 1.12
N ARG A 65 -4.03 -2.56 1.84
CA ARG A 65 -4.96 -3.62 2.26
C ARG A 65 -5.68 -4.25 1.06
N ALA A 66 -6.11 -3.45 0.08
CA ALA A 66 -6.70 -3.98 -1.15
C ALA A 66 -5.69 -4.83 -1.95
N VAL A 67 -4.43 -4.39 -2.03
CA VAL A 67 -3.33 -5.17 -2.62
C VAL A 67 -3.08 -6.46 -1.87
N ARG A 68 -3.07 -6.43 -0.53
CA ARG A 68 -2.96 -7.64 0.32
C ARG A 68 -4.02 -8.68 -0.01
N LEU A 69 -5.24 -8.23 -0.32
CA LEU A 69 -6.37 -9.08 -0.68
C LEU A 69 -6.33 -9.55 -2.14
N GLY A 70 -5.44 -9.01 -2.98
CA GLY A 70 -5.43 -9.23 -4.42
C GLY A 70 -6.71 -8.76 -5.12
N ASN A 71 -7.42 -7.80 -4.52
CA ASN A 71 -8.72 -7.38 -5.02
C ASN A 71 -8.57 -6.19 -5.99
N MET A 72 -8.47 -6.50 -7.28
CA MET A 72 -8.38 -5.52 -8.36
C MET A 72 -9.50 -4.48 -8.35
N GLU A 73 -10.74 -4.87 -8.02
CA GLU A 73 -11.89 -3.96 -7.97
C GLU A 73 -11.71 -2.91 -6.87
N LEU A 74 -11.30 -3.34 -5.68
CA LEU A 74 -11.00 -2.42 -4.57
C LEU A 74 -9.81 -1.52 -4.87
N VAL A 75 -8.78 -2.04 -5.53
CA VAL A 75 -7.63 -1.23 -5.96
C VAL A 75 -8.09 -0.11 -6.91
N ARG A 76 -8.86 -0.44 -7.95
CA ARG A 76 -9.39 0.55 -8.90
C ARG A 76 -10.29 1.57 -8.22
N LEU A 77 -11.15 1.13 -7.31
CA LEU A 77 -12.04 2.01 -6.56
C LEU A 77 -11.25 3.02 -5.72
N LEU A 78 -10.28 2.56 -4.93
CA LEU A 78 -9.49 3.43 -4.06
C LEU A 78 -8.64 4.43 -4.87
N LEU A 79 -8.05 3.98 -5.98
CA LEU A 79 -7.31 4.87 -6.90
C LEU A 79 -8.22 5.92 -7.54
N ALA A 80 -9.45 5.55 -7.94
CA ALA A 80 -10.43 6.50 -8.48
C ALA A 80 -10.85 7.56 -7.45
N HIS A 81 -10.77 7.24 -6.16
CA HIS A 81 -10.99 8.16 -5.05
C HIS A 81 -9.72 8.86 -4.55
N GLY A 82 -8.63 8.81 -5.33
CA GLY A 82 -7.42 9.60 -5.09
C GLY A 82 -6.45 9.00 -4.08
N ALA A 83 -6.48 7.68 -3.86
CA ALA A 83 -5.42 7.00 -3.12
C ALA A 83 -4.07 7.18 -3.81
N ASP A 84 -3.02 7.45 -3.03
CA ASP A 84 -1.67 7.59 -3.56
C ASP A 84 -1.11 6.25 -4.06
N VAL A 85 -0.83 6.18 -5.37
CA VAL A 85 -0.25 5.00 -6.01
C VAL A 85 1.19 4.72 -5.54
N ASN A 86 1.86 5.73 -4.97
CA ASN A 86 3.22 5.63 -4.44
C ASN A 86 3.27 5.48 -2.91
N VAL A 87 2.12 5.20 -2.29
CA VAL A 87 1.99 5.15 -0.83
C VAL A 87 2.96 4.14 -0.20
N GLY A 88 3.63 4.60 0.85
CA GLY A 88 4.49 3.77 1.70
C GLY A 88 3.70 3.03 2.76
N TYR A 89 4.17 1.85 3.15
CA TYR A 89 3.57 1.05 4.22
C TYR A 89 4.64 0.44 5.12
N HIS A 90 4.24 0.15 6.35
CA HIS A 90 5.11 -0.34 7.42
C HIS A 90 4.41 -1.45 8.20
N GLU A 91 5.20 -2.39 8.73
CA GLU A 91 4.74 -3.50 9.57
C GLU A 91 3.60 -4.30 8.93
N PHE A 92 3.74 -4.57 7.63
CA PHE A 92 2.90 -5.53 6.93
C PHE A 92 3.27 -6.93 7.41
N HIS A 93 2.68 -7.34 8.51
CA HIS A 93 2.78 -8.70 9.02
C HIS A 93 1.65 -9.54 8.44
N GLY A 94 1.98 -10.76 8.03
CA GLY A 94 0.97 -11.77 7.77
C GLY A 94 0.35 -12.19 9.10
N GLU A 95 -0.88 -11.79 9.37
CA GLU A 95 -1.62 -12.36 10.49
C GLU A 95 -1.81 -13.86 10.24
N ARG A 96 -1.09 -14.67 11.02
CA ARG A 96 -1.24 -16.14 11.09
C ARG A 96 -0.91 -16.89 9.79
N LEU A 97 0.35 -17.33 9.66
CA LEU A 97 0.78 -18.55 8.94
C LEU A 97 0.40 -18.75 7.45
N SER A 98 -0.32 -17.85 6.79
CA SER A 98 -0.89 -18.10 5.44
C SER A 98 -0.40 -17.16 4.34
N LEU A 99 0.29 -16.06 4.65
CA LEU A 99 0.94 -15.19 3.68
C LEU A 99 2.29 -14.74 4.24
N PHE A 100 3.38 -15.39 3.80
CA PHE A 100 4.74 -14.96 4.10
C PHE A 100 5.12 -13.86 3.12
N ILE A 101 5.07 -12.61 3.57
CA ILE A 101 5.65 -11.47 2.85
C ILE A 101 6.92 -11.05 3.56
N ASP A 102 8.05 -11.10 2.85
CA ASP A 102 9.34 -10.70 3.39
C ASP A 102 9.52 -9.17 3.36
N VAL A 103 8.78 -8.49 2.48
CA VAL A 103 8.74 -7.02 2.35
C VAL A 103 7.75 -6.44 3.37
N THR A 104 8.17 -6.38 4.63
CA THR A 104 7.33 -5.88 5.75
C THR A 104 7.17 -4.36 5.75
N CYS A 105 8.07 -3.65 5.06
CA CYS A 105 8.00 -2.21 4.83
C CYS A 105 8.43 -1.90 3.40
N GLY A 106 7.76 -0.96 2.75
CA GLY A 106 8.08 -0.59 1.38
C GLY A 106 6.97 0.25 0.75
N ARG A 107 6.92 0.27 -0.58
CA ARG A 107 5.82 0.88 -1.34
C ARG A 107 4.79 -0.14 -1.76
N VAL A 108 3.55 0.30 -1.92
CA VAL A 108 2.43 -0.56 -2.32
C VAL A 108 2.71 -1.41 -3.57
N ILE A 109 3.49 -0.89 -4.53
CA ILE A 109 3.92 -1.63 -5.73
C ILE A 109 4.90 -2.78 -5.41
N GLU A 110 5.75 -2.62 -4.40
CA GLU A 110 6.66 -3.67 -3.93
C GLU A 110 5.88 -4.80 -3.25
N ALA A 111 4.83 -4.47 -2.48
CA ALA A 111 3.91 -5.47 -1.94
C ALA A 111 3.16 -6.23 -3.03
N ALA A 112 2.61 -5.51 -4.03
CA ALA A 112 1.92 -6.13 -5.15
C ALA A 112 2.83 -7.12 -5.89
N MET A 113 4.10 -6.75 -6.09
CA MET A 113 5.06 -7.62 -6.76
C MET A 113 5.42 -8.85 -5.92
N GLU A 114 5.72 -8.69 -4.63
CA GLU A 114 6.08 -9.82 -3.75
C GLU A 114 4.90 -10.79 -3.57
N LEU A 115 3.65 -10.30 -3.61
CA LEU A 115 2.44 -11.13 -3.61
C LEU A 115 2.11 -11.75 -4.99
N GLY A 116 2.86 -11.40 -6.04
CA GLY A 116 2.65 -11.92 -7.39
C GLY A 116 1.46 -11.31 -8.15
N HIS A 117 0.92 -10.18 -7.69
CA HIS A 117 -0.21 -9.49 -8.30
C HIS A 117 0.25 -8.62 -9.47
N ARG A 118 0.73 -9.25 -10.54
CA ARG A 118 1.32 -8.58 -11.71
C ARG A 118 0.34 -7.64 -12.42
N ASP A 119 -0.92 -8.01 -12.50
CA ASP A 119 -2.00 -7.20 -13.04
C ASP A 119 -2.17 -5.88 -12.26
N ILE A 120 -2.06 -5.92 -10.94
CA ILE A 120 -2.07 -4.74 -10.08
C ILE A 120 -0.82 -3.89 -10.31
N VAL A 121 0.35 -4.51 -10.49
CA VAL A 121 1.61 -3.80 -10.81
C VAL A 121 1.49 -3.05 -12.14
N GLU A 122 0.95 -3.70 -13.18
CA GLU A 122 0.73 -3.09 -14.49
C GLU A 122 -0.24 -1.89 -14.39
N LEU A 123 -1.34 -2.04 -13.64
CA LEU A 123 -2.26 -0.93 -13.34
C LEU A 123 -1.57 0.23 -12.61
N PHE A 124 -0.71 -0.06 -11.63
CA PHE A 124 0.01 0.99 -10.91
C PHE A 124 0.97 1.76 -11.83
N LEU A 125 1.67 1.06 -12.73
CA LEU A 125 2.52 1.71 -13.74
C LEU A 125 1.70 2.59 -14.69
N GLU A 126 0.53 2.13 -15.14
CA GLU A 126 -0.40 2.94 -15.94
C GLU A 126 -0.84 4.21 -15.20
N MET A 127 -1.03 4.11 -13.89
CA MET A 127 -1.43 5.23 -13.02
C MET A 127 -0.26 6.10 -12.55
N GLY A 128 0.95 5.87 -13.07
CA GLY A 128 2.13 6.71 -12.80
C GLY A 128 2.90 6.35 -11.53
N ALA A 129 2.85 5.10 -11.08
CA ALA A 129 3.71 4.62 -10.00
C ALA A 129 5.20 4.73 -10.38
N ASP A 130 6.00 5.28 -9.47
CA ASP A 130 7.44 5.44 -9.65
C ASP A 130 8.19 4.40 -8.82
N ILE A 131 8.78 3.42 -9.51
CA ILE A 131 9.58 2.37 -8.86
C ILE A 131 10.94 2.87 -8.38
N HIS A 132 11.38 4.08 -8.73
CA HIS A 132 12.70 4.61 -8.39
C HIS A 132 12.72 5.45 -7.10
N LEU A 133 11.56 5.67 -6.49
CA LEU A 133 11.47 6.42 -5.24
C LEU A 133 12.27 5.76 -4.10
N PRO A 134 12.95 6.55 -3.26
CA PRO A 134 13.73 6.03 -2.13
C PRO A 134 12.82 5.37 -1.10
N GLN A 135 13.24 4.31 -0.41
CA GLN A 135 12.42 3.66 0.63
C GLN A 135 11.76 4.68 1.57
N PRO A 136 10.47 4.51 1.91
CA PRO A 136 9.77 5.52 2.69
C PRO A 136 10.43 5.66 4.06
N THR A 137 10.85 6.87 4.41
CA THR A 137 11.53 7.17 5.67
C THR A 137 10.53 7.69 6.69
N TRP A 138 10.44 7.05 7.85
CA TRP A 138 9.49 7.45 8.89
C TRP A 138 10.28 7.86 10.14
N GLN A 139 9.94 9.03 10.68
CA GLN A 139 10.74 9.70 11.72
C GLN A 139 10.89 8.89 13.03
N PHE A 140 10.06 7.86 13.24
CA PHE A 140 10.00 7.17 14.53
C PHE A 140 9.83 5.64 14.48
N ARG A 141 10.18 4.97 13.37
CA ARG A 141 10.10 3.50 13.30
C ARG A 141 11.28 2.86 12.59
N ASP A 142 11.94 1.96 13.29
CA ASP A 142 12.94 1.07 12.72
C ASP A 142 12.23 -0.04 11.95
N CYS A 143 12.18 0.06 10.62
CA CYS A 143 11.88 -1.12 9.82
C CYS A 143 13.01 -2.12 9.94
N TRP A 144 12.65 -3.38 10.14
CA TRP A 144 13.63 -4.44 10.03
C TRP A 144 14.19 -4.48 8.62
N MET A 145 15.51 -4.66 8.55
CA MET A 145 16.20 -4.82 7.29
C MET A 145 15.64 -6.04 6.56
N ILE A 146 15.09 -5.80 5.36
CA ILE A 146 14.70 -6.88 4.45
C ILE A 146 15.97 -7.62 4.01
N ALA A 147 15.89 -8.95 3.94
CA ALA A 147 17.00 -9.74 3.45
C ALA A 147 17.39 -9.30 2.03
N ARG A 148 18.70 -9.03 1.81
CA ARG A 148 19.21 -8.57 0.50
C ARG A 148 18.72 -9.40 -0.70
N PRO A 149 18.64 -10.75 -0.64
CA PRO A 149 18.12 -11.54 -1.75
C PRO A 149 16.66 -11.23 -2.09
N VAL A 150 15.82 -11.00 -1.09
CA VAL A 150 14.40 -10.63 -1.26
C VAL A 150 14.31 -9.26 -1.95
N TYR A 151 15.03 -8.27 -1.41
CA TYR A 151 15.05 -6.93 -2.01
C TYR A 151 15.48 -6.98 -3.48
N LEU A 152 16.59 -7.66 -3.79
CA LEU A 152 17.07 -7.76 -5.17
C LEU A 152 16.08 -8.47 -6.08
N ARG A 153 15.41 -9.53 -5.61
CA ARG A 153 14.38 -10.24 -6.36
C ARG A 153 13.24 -9.31 -6.75
N VAL A 154 12.61 -8.64 -5.77
CA VAL A 154 11.48 -7.73 -6.01
C VAL A 154 11.87 -6.60 -6.95
N ARG A 155 13.03 -5.98 -6.74
CA ARG A 155 13.52 -4.88 -7.58
C ARG A 155 13.82 -5.31 -9.02
N THR A 156 14.31 -6.53 -9.20
CA THR A 156 14.60 -7.06 -10.54
C THR A 156 13.30 -7.32 -11.29
N GLN A 157 12.33 -7.97 -10.65
CA GLN A 157 11.01 -8.24 -11.23
C GLN A 157 10.26 -6.95 -11.59
N LEU A 158 10.27 -5.94 -10.73
CA LEU A 158 9.65 -4.65 -11.04
C LEU A 158 10.25 -3.98 -12.28
N ARG A 159 11.58 -4.00 -12.43
CA ARG A 159 12.25 -3.45 -13.61
C ARG A 159 11.94 -4.22 -14.88
N GLU A 160 11.81 -5.55 -14.79
CA GLU A 160 11.42 -6.38 -15.94
C GLU A 160 10.00 -6.04 -16.40
N VAL A 161 9.06 -5.88 -15.45
CA VAL A 161 7.68 -5.49 -15.76
C VAL A 161 7.62 -4.07 -16.32
N GLU A 162 8.35 -3.12 -15.73
CA GLU A 162 8.43 -1.74 -16.24
C GLU A 162 9.00 -1.69 -17.66
N ALA A 163 10.10 -2.40 -17.94
CA ALA A 163 10.70 -2.43 -19.27
C ALA A 163 9.74 -3.04 -20.32
N ALA A 164 9.03 -4.11 -19.95
CA ALA A 164 8.02 -4.72 -20.82
C ALA A 164 6.84 -3.77 -21.06
N TRP A 165 6.37 -3.07 -20.02
CA TRP A 165 5.30 -2.08 -20.10
C TRP A 165 5.69 -0.88 -20.99
N GLN A 166 6.89 -0.32 -20.81
CA GLN A 166 7.40 0.76 -21.66
C GLN A 166 7.49 0.31 -23.13
N SER A 167 8.06 -0.88 -23.38
CA SER A 167 8.17 -1.41 -24.75
C SER A 167 6.81 -1.60 -25.43
N ALA A 168 5.80 -2.07 -24.69
CA ALA A 168 4.44 -2.25 -25.18
C ALA A 168 3.75 -0.90 -25.46
N ARG A 169 3.95 0.07 -24.58
CA ARG A 169 3.43 1.43 -24.72
C ARG A 169 4.03 2.15 -25.93
N ASP A 170 5.35 2.10 -26.07
CA ASP A 170 6.06 2.68 -27.21
C ASP A 170 5.54 2.04 -28.51
N SER A 171 5.44 0.71 -28.55
CA SER A 171 4.93 -0.01 -29.72
C SER A 171 3.48 0.37 -30.08
N ALA A 172 2.64 0.67 -29.10
CA ALA A 172 1.26 1.12 -29.32
C ALA A 172 1.20 2.56 -29.87
N GLU A 173 2.10 3.45 -29.45
CA GLU A 173 2.20 4.81 -29.97
C GLU A 173 2.65 4.84 -31.45
N TRP A 174 3.48 3.88 -31.89
CA TRP A 174 3.93 3.76 -33.29
C TRP A 174 2.87 3.25 -34.27
N VAL A 175 1.75 2.67 -33.81
CA VAL A 175 0.68 2.12 -34.67
C VAL A 175 -0.36 3.18 -35.06
N VAL A 176 -0.34 4.37 -34.43
CA VAL A 176 -1.33 5.44 -34.64
C VAL A 176 -0.82 6.56 -35.58
N VAL A 177 0.23 6.32 -36.37
CA VAL A 177 0.81 7.28 -37.33
C VAL A 177 0.59 6.86 -38.78
#